data_AF-A0A373A467-F1
#
_entry.id   AF-A0A373A467-F1
#
_cell.length_a   1.000
_cell.length_b   1.000
_cell.length_c   1.000
_cell.angle_alpha   90.00
_cell.angle_beta   90.00
_cell.angle_gamma   90.00
#
_symmetry.space_group_name_H-M   'P 1'
#
loop_
_entity.id
_entity.type
_entity.pdbx_description
1 polymer ?
#
loop_
_entity_poly.entity_id
_entity_poly.type
_entity_poly.pdbx_seq_one_letter_code
_entity_poly.pdbx_strand_id
1 'polypeptide(L)' 'MHDGITLDQGGYCWAKSSYSAGENGNCIEVGRTPAGAIPVRDTKQHRRGPVLEFTPVAFQGFLDAVKAGEFPEGL' A
#
# COMPACT_ATOMS: atom_id res chain seq x y z
N MET A 1 -20.17 -0.76 7.01
CA MET A 1 -18.92 -1.39 6.57
C MET A 1 -18.31 -0.41 5.58
N HIS A 2 -17.15 0.19 5.90
CA HIS A 2 -16.55 1.26 5.09
C HIS A 2 -16.00 0.66 3.78
N ASP A 3 -16.32 1.28 2.64
CA ASP A 3 -16.11 0.79 1.27
C ASP A 3 -14.65 0.67 0.81
N GLY A 4 -13.73 0.27 1.68
CA GLY A 4 -12.33 -0.05 1.33
C GLY A 4 -11.48 1.14 0.85
N ILE A 5 -12.11 2.30 0.61
CA ILE A 5 -11.50 3.52 0.09
C ILE A 5 -11.62 4.62 1.14
N THR A 6 -10.48 5.19 1.54
CA THR A 6 -10.47 6.38 2.42
C THR A 6 -9.70 7.51 1.75
N LEU A 7 -10.32 8.69 1.71
CA LEU A 7 -9.63 9.93 1.34
C LEU A 7 -8.89 10.46 2.58
N ASP A 8 -7.62 10.82 2.42
CA ASP A 8 -6.84 11.47 3.48
C ASP A 8 -6.59 12.95 3.15
N GLN A 9 -6.20 13.75 4.16
CA GLN A 9 -6.02 15.20 4.09
C GLN A 9 -4.99 15.66 3.03
N GLY A 10 -4.19 14.73 2.49
CA GLY A 10 -3.23 14.96 1.38
C GLY A 10 -3.75 14.70 -0.05
N GLY A 11 -5.05 14.41 -0.24
CA GLY A 11 -5.62 14.14 -1.59
C GLY A 11 -5.33 12.74 -2.14
N TYR A 12 -4.93 11.82 -1.26
CA TYR A 12 -4.68 10.42 -1.59
C TYR A 12 -5.98 9.62 -1.59
N CYS A 13 -6.20 8.84 -2.65
CA CYS A 13 -7.26 7.84 -2.70
C CYS A 13 -6.66 6.48 -2.30
N TRP A 14 -6.85 6.07 -1.04
CA TRP A 14 -6.27 4.84 -0.48
C TRP A 14 -7.17 3.65 -0.71
N ALA A 15 -6.61 2.51 -1.09
CA ALA A 15 -7.27 1.21 -1.10
C ALA A 15 -6.59 0.28 -0.08
N LYS A 16 -7.41 -0.33 0.79
CA LYS A 16 -6.95 -1.34 1.75
C LYS A 16 -6.98 -2.73 1.11
N SER A 17 -5.93 -3.54 1.34
CA SER A 17 -5.91 -4.92 0.85
C SER A 17 -7.00 -5.78 1.49
N SER A 18 -7.64 -6.65 0.70
CA SER A 18 -8.61 -7.64 1.18
C SER A 18 -7.98 -8.72 2.07
N TYR A 19 -6.67 -8.92 1.97
CA TYR A 19 -5.89 -9.82 2.85
C TYR A 19 -5.57 -9.20 4.22
N SER A 20 -6.01 -7.96 4.48
CA SER A 20 -5.87 -7.29 5.79
C SER A 20 -7.01 -7.62 6.77
N ALA A 21 -7.88 -8.57 6.46
CA ALA A 21 -8.97 -9.01 7.35
C ALA A 21 -8.46 -10.05 8.37
N GLY A 22 -8.63 -9.77 9.68
CA GLY A 22 -8.27 -10.69 10.77
C GLY A 22 -7.50 -9.99 11.92
N GLU A 23 -7.47 -10.63 13.09
CA GLU A 23 -6.88 -10.08 14.33
C GLU A 23 -5.36 -9.80 14.26
N ASN A 24 -4.66 -10.37 13.27
CA ASN A 24 -3.22 -10.16 13.04
C ASN A 24 -2.91 -9.46 11.69
N GLY A 25 -3.92 -8.81 11.09
CA GLY A 25 -3.97 -8.30 9.72
C GLY A 25 -2.65 -7.85 9.05
N ASN A 26 -2.45 -8.28 7.81
CA ASN A 26 -1.41 -7.80 6.92
C ASN A 26 -1.78 -6.40 6.42
N CYS A 27 -1.34 -5.39 7.16
CA CYS A 27 -1.86 -4.02 7.15
C CYS A 27 -1.11 -3.10 6.18
N ILE A 28 -1.33 -3.26 4.87
CA ILE A 28 -0.82 -2.31 3.88
C ILE A 28 -2.00 -1.61 3.19
N GLU A 29 -1.88 -0.29 3.05
CA GLU A 29 -2.71 0.53 2.16
C GLU A 29 -1.85 1.02 0.99
N VAL A 30 -2.44 0.99 -0.22
CA VAL A 30 -1.83 1.53 -1.44
C VAL A 30 -2.75 2.60 -1.98
N GLY A 31 -2.22 3.75 -2.38
CA GLY A 31 -3.02 4.86 -2.90
C GLY A 31 -2.64 5.27 -4.32
N ARG A 32 -3.30 6.33 -4.79
CA ARG A 32 -2.92 7.10 -5.98
C ARG A 32 -2.97 8.59 -5.67
N THR A 33 -1.97 9.33 -6.15
CA THR A 33 -2.00 10.82 -6.10
C THR A 33 -2.50 11.41 -7.42
N PRO A 34 -2.98 12.67 -7.40
CA PRO A 34 -3.23 13.42 -8.63
C PRO A 34 -2.01 13.53 -9.54
N ALA A 35 -0.79 13.52 -8.98
CA ALA A 35 0.48 13.56 -9.70
C ALA A 35 0.92 12.19 -10.27
N GLY A 36 0.14 11.12 -10.04
CA GLY A 36 0.41 9.79 -10.57
C GLY A 36 1.39 8.94 -9.75
N ALA A 37 1.78 9.38 -8.55
CA ALA A 37 2.58 8.58 -7.63
C ALA A 37 1.73 7.48 -6.96
N ILE A 38 2.41 6.40 -6.57
CA ILE A 38 1.85 5.25 -5.86
C ILE A 38 2.36 5.26 -4.42
N PRO A 39 1.65 5.90 -3.48
CA PRO A 39 1.99 5.85 -2.07
C PRO A 39 1.63 4.50 -1.44
N VAL A 40 2.49 4.02 -0.55
CA VAL A 40 2.31 2.80 0.23
C VAL A 40 2.57 3.12 1.69
N ARG A 41 1.71 2.63 2.59
CA ARG A 41 1.91 2.79 4.04
C ARG A 41 1.43 1.59 4.84
N ASP A 42 1.99 1.45 6.03
CA ASP A 42 1.50 0.50 7.02
C ASP A 42 0.25 1.05 7.73
N THR A 43 -0.85 0.29 7.68
CA THR A 43 -2.12 0.68 8.30
C THR A 43 -2.05 0.64 9.84
N LYS A 44 -1.19 -0.19 10.45
CA LYS A 44 -1.05 -0.32 11.92
C LYS A 44 -0.43 0.93 12.52
N GLN A 45 0.33 1.69 11.74
CA GLN A 45 0.85 2.98 12.16
C GLN A 45 -0.21 4.08 12.25
N HIS A 46 -1.51 3.76 12.06
CA HIS A 46 -2.64 4.68 12.26
C HIS A 46 -2.44 6.06 11.60
N ARG A 47 -1.91 6.08 10.37
CA ARG A 47 -1.60 7.30 9.59
C ARG A 47 -0.48 8.18 10.15
N ARG A 48 0.27 7.71 11.15
CA ARG A 48 1.41 8.41 11.77
C ARG A 48 2.75 7.93 11.24
N GLY A 49 2.78 6.75 10.62
CA GLY A 49 3.97 6.17 10.01
C GLY A 49 4.33 6.83 8.67
N PRO A 50 5.54 6.58 8.16
CA PRO A 50 5.99 7.12 6.88
C PRO A 50 5.14 6.60 5.71
N VAL A 51 4.99 7.44 4.69
CA VAL A 51 4.43 7.06 3.40
C VAL A 51 5.60 6.91 2.42
N LEU A 52 5.72 5.74 1.81
CA LEU A 52 6.69 5.49 0.75
C LEU A 52 6.02 5.78 -0.60
N GLU A 53 6.57 6.68 -1.39
CA GLU A 53 6.04 7.03 -2.71
C GLU A 53 6.88 6.42 -3.82
N PHE A 54 6.20 5.71 -4.72
CA PHE A 54 6.83 5.07 -5.89
C PHE A 54 6.31 5.69 -7.18
N THR A 55 7.11 5.64 -8.23
CA THR A 55 6.60 5.83 -9.59
C THR A 55 5.78 4.60 -10.00
N PRO A 56 4.82 4.72 -10.93
CA PRO A 56 4.06 3.57 -11.43
C PRO A 56 4.96 2.45 -11.98
N VAL A 57 6.05 2.82 -12.67
CA VAL A 57 6.99 1.86 -13.25
C VAL A 57 7.74 1.10 -12.16
N ALA A 58 8.23 1.80 -11.12
CA ALA A 58 8.94 1.16 -10.02
C ALA A 58 8.02 0.21 -9.23
N PHE A 59 6.78 0.64 -8.97
CA PHE A 59 5.81 -0.19 -8.26
C PHE A 59 5.42 -1.43 -9.06
N GLN A 60 5.24 -1.30 -10.39
CA GLN A 60 5.00 -2.44 -11.27
C GLN A 60 6.16 -3.43 -11.26
N GLY A 61 7.40 -2.94 -11.38
CA GLY A 61 8.60 -3.79 -11.32
C GLY A 61 8.71 -4.54 -9.98
N PHE A 62 8.40 -3.89 -8.87
CA PHE A 62 8.32 -4.54 -7.56
C PHE A 62 7.29 -5.68 -7.54
N LEU A 63 6.06 -5.45 -8.05
CA LEU A 63 5.03 -6.49 -8.10
C LEU A 63 5.44 -7.68 -8.98
N ASP A 64 6.13 -7.43 -10.09
CA ASP A 64 6.60 -8.49 -10.99
C ASP A 64 7.70 -9.33 -10.34
N ALA A 65 8.64 -8.69 -9.63
CA ALA A 65 9.66 -9.37 -8.83
C ALA A 65 9.04 -10.24 -7.71
N VAL A 66 8.03 -9.71 -7.00
CA VAL A 66 7.28 -10.48 -5.98
C VAL A 66 6.61 -11.72 -6.60
N LYS A 67 5.94 -11.57 -7.74
CA LYS A 67 5.27 -12.68 -8.44
C LYS A 67 6.27 -13.73 -8.96
N ALA A 68 7.46 -13.28 -9.35
CA ALA A 68 8.55 -14.16 -9.77
C ALA A 68 9.24 -14.89 -8.61
N GLY A 69 8.92 -14.55 -7.35
CA GLY A 69 9.57 -15.13 -6.18
C GLY A 69 11.01 -14.68 -6.01
N GLU A 70 11.37 -13.48 -6.50
CA GLU A 70 12.74 -12.96 -6.46
C GLU A 70 13.20 -12.58 -5.05
N PHE A 71 12.25 -12.28 -4.16
CA PHE A 71 12.54 -11.96 -2.76
C PHE A 71 12.55 -13.25 -1.91
N PRO A 72 13.68 -13.59 -1.26
CA PRO A 72 13.74 -14.74 -0.39
C PRO A 72 12.85 -14.55 0.84
N GLU A 73 12.21 -15.63 1.30
CA GLU A 73 11.49 -15.59 2.58
C GLU A 73 12.50 -15.47 3.74
N GLY A 74 12.38 -14.41 4.54
CA GLY A 74 13.04 -14.30 5.85
C GLY A 74 14.36 -13.52 5.90
N LEU A 75 14.35 -12.23 5.53
CA LEU A 75 15.35 -11.29 6.03
C LEU A 75 14.98 -10.80 7.44
#